data_AF-A0A7S4RJ77-F1
#
_entry.id   AF-A0A7S4RJ77-F1
#
_cell.length_a   1.000
_cell.length_b   1.000
_cell.length_c   1.000
_cell.angle_alpha   90.00
_cell.angle_beta   90.00
_cell.angle_gamma   90.00
#
_symmetry.space_group_name_H-M   'P 1'
#
loop_
_entity.id
_entity.type
_entity.pdbx_description
1 polymer ?
#
loop_
_entity_poly.entity_id
_entity_poly.type
_entity_poly.pdbx_seq_one_letter_code
_entity_poly.pdbx_strand_id
1 'polypeptide(L)'
;LTQMLQLTLQHGICDESCTALADASFLLLQLKDVDGSKHLAELALILLEKLQANKYLPRVYSSIYAGVFCWYNHLKQSEKWLWQGYQEGLLIGDIEFAFVNAINSLQNRFLYGAQLTL
;
A
#
# COMPACT_ATOMS: atom_id res chain seq x y z
N LEU A 1 -6.19 -4.12 16.84
CA LEU A 1 -6.93 -4.28 15.57
C LEU A 1 -7.60 -2.96 15.26
N THR A 2 -7.51 -2.45 14.03
CA THR A 2 -8.18 -1.20 13.63
C THR A 2 -9.70 -1.39 13.63
N GLN A 3 -10.47 -0.33 13.90
CA GLN A 3 -11.95 -0.39 13.86
C GLN A 3 -12.45 -0.88 12.48
N MET A 4 -11.81 -0.45 11.39
CA MET A 4 -12.16 -0.90 10.03
C MET A 4 -11.95 -2.40 9.82
N LEU A 5 -10.90 -2.99 10.40
CA LEU A 5 -10.67 -4.43 10.30
C LEU A 5 -11.72 -5.20 11.12
N GLN A 6 -12.11 -4.70 12.30
CA GLN A 6 -13.20 -5.30 13.07
C GLN A 6 -14.52 -5.29 12.30
N LEU A 7 -14.87 -4.16 11.68
CA LEU A 7 -16.07 -4.05 10.85
C LEU A 7 -16.04 -5.00 9.65
N THR A 8 -14.88 -5.12 8.97
CA THR A 8 -14.68 -6.07 7.87
C THR A 8 -14.94 -7.52 8.32
N LEU A 9 -14.47 -7.89 9.51
CA LEU A 9 -14.67 -9.23 10.05
C LEU A 9 -16.11 -9.50 10.49
N GLN A 10 -16.80 -8.47 11.01
CA GLN A 10 -18.17 -8.60 11.53
C GLN A 10 -19.24 -8.53 10.44
N HIS A 11 -19.05 -7.67 9.44
CA HIS A 11 -20.07 -7.35 8.44
C HIS A 11 -19.71 -7.83 7.03
N GLY A 12 -18.52 -8.42 6.86
CA GLY A 12 -18.03 -8.87 5.58
C GLY A 12 -17.19 -7.82 4.86
N ILE A 13 -16.79 -8.16 3.65
CA ILE A 13 -15.81 -7.42 2.86
C ILE A 13 -16.48 -6.32 2.03
N CYS A 14 -15.92 -5.12 2.06
CA CYS A 14 -16.25 -3.99 1.20
C CYS A 14 -14.98 -3.31 0.65
N ASP A 15 -15.13 -2.27 -0.18
CA ASP A 15 -13.98 -1.59 -0.80
C ASP A 15 -12.99 -1.05 0.24
N GLU A 16 -13.49 -0.49 1.35
CA GLU A 16 -12.69 0.02 2.46
C GLU A 16 -11.86 -1.07 3.14
N SER A 17 -12.31 -2.33 3.09
CA SER A 17 -11.58 -3.48 3.64
C SER A 17 -10.19 -3.61 3.02
N CYS A 18 -9.97 -3.16 1.79
CA CYS A 18 -8.64 -3.14 1.16
C CYS A 18 -7.65 -2.31 2.00
N THR A 19 -8.08 -1.12 2.43
CA THR A 19 -7.26 -0.25 3.27
C THR A 19 -7.12 -0.78 4.69
N ALA A 20 -8.17 -1.40 5.24
CA ALA A 20 -8.13 -2.02 6.56
C ALA A 20 -7.07 -3.14 6.64
N LEU A 21 -6.98 -3.98 5.61
CA LEU A 21 -5.99 -5.05 5.52
C LEU A 21 -4.57 -4.49 5.30
N ALA A 22 -4.43 -3.47 4.45
CA ALA A 22 -3.15 -2.80 4.22
C ALA A 22 -2.63 -2.15 5.52
N ASP A 23 -3.46 -1.42 6.25
CA ASP A 23 -3.09 -0.79 7.51
C ASP A 23 -2.77 -1.84 8.59
N ALA A 24 -3.49 -2.97 8.61
CA ALA A 24 -3.21 -4.09 9.50
C ALA A 24 -1.88 -4.78 9.20
N SER A 25 -1.49 -4.89 7.93
CA SER A 25 -0.18 -5.42 7.55
C SER A 25 0.97 -4.59 8.15
N PHE A 26 0.82 -3.26 8.19
CA PHE A 26 1.80 -2.37 8.80
C PHE A 26 1.88 -2.55 10.32
N LEU A 27 0.74 -2.77 10.99
CA LEU A 27 0.70 -3.06 12.42
C LEU A 27 1.43 -4.37 12.78
N LEU A 28 1.31 -5.41 11.95
CA LEU A 28 2.01 -6.68 12.18
C LEU A 28 3.53 -6.53 12.13
N LEU A 29 4.06 -5.62 11.29
CA LEU A 29 5.49 -5.30 11.32
C LEU A 29 5.95 -4.70 12.65
N GLN A 30 5.12 -3.86 13.28
CA GLN A 30 5.43 -3.30 14.61
C GLN A 30 5.47 -4.39 15.69
N LEU A 31 4.73 -5.47 15.48
CA LEU A 31 4.74 -6.68 16.32
C LEU A 31 5.83 -7.68 15.91
N LYS A 32 6.69 -7.33 14.94
CA LYS A 32 7.76 -8.18 14.36
C LYS A 32 7.25 -9.44 13.66
N ASP A 33 5.97 -9.46 13.28
CA ASP A 33 5.37 -10.54 12.50
C ASP A 33 5.43 -10.20 11.00
N VAL A 34 6.59 -10.49 10.40
CA VAL A 34 6.86 -10.18 8.98
C VAL A 34 6.04 -11.08 8.05
N ASP A 35 5.89 -12.36 8.39
CA ASP A 35 5.14 -13.32 7.57
C ASP A 35 3.65 -13.00 7.56
N GLY A 36 3.08 -12.70 8.74
CA GLY A 36 1.70 -12.24 8.85
C GLY A 36 1.48 -10.91 8.13
N SER A 37 2.43 -9.97 8.24
CA SER A 37 2.39 -8.71 7.50
C SER A 37 2.34 -8.93 5.99
N LYS A 38 3.25 -9.75 5.45
CA LYS A 38 3.29 -10.10 4.03
C LYS A 38 1.97 -10.71 3.57
N HIS A 39 1.43 -11.65 4.34
CA HIS A 39 0.15 -12.30 4.01
C HIS A 39 -1.01 -11.29 3.93
N LEU A 40 -1.14 -10.38 4.90
CA LEU A 40 -2.18 -9.35 4.88
C LEU A 40 -1.98 -8.34 3.74
N ALA A 41 -0.74 -7.98 3.42
CA ALA A 41 -0.44 -7.09 2.30
C ALA A 41 -0.84 -7.73 0.96
N GLU A 42 -0.52 -9.01 0.75
CA GLU A 42 -0.93 -9.76 -0.45
C GLU A 42 -2.46 -9.86 -0.55
N LEU A 43 -3.15 -10.13 0.57
CA LEU A 43 -4.62 -10.16 0.61
C LEU A 43 -5.24 -8.80 0.28
N ALA A 44 -4.68 -7.70 0.79
CA ALA A 44 -5.13 -6.35 0.45
C ALA A 44 -5.03 -6.06 -1.05
N LEU A 45 -3.92 -6.45 -1.70
CA LEU A 45 -3.73 -6.27 -3.15
C LEU A 45 -4.69 -7.12 -3.97
N ILE A 46 -4.86 -8.40 -3.61
CA ILE A 46 -5.81 -9.31 -4.27
C ILE A 46 -7.24 -8.76 -4.14
N LEU A 47 -7.58 -8.23 -2.96
CA LEU A 47 -8.91 -7.70 -2.72
C LEU A 47 -9.18 -6.43 -3.52
N LEU A 48 -8.20 -5.53 -3.58
CA LEU A 48 -8.26 -4.31 -4.38
C LEU A 48 -8.56 -4.62 -5.85
N GLU A 49 -7.88 -5.62 -6.42
CA GLU A 49 -8.10 -6.07 -7.80
C GLU A 49 -9.51 -6.67 -7.98
N LYS A 50 -9.92 -7.57 -7.07
CA LYS A 50 -11.22 -8.25 -7.16
C LYS A 50 -12.41 -7.31 -7.04
N LEU A 51 -12.32 -6.31 -6.17
CA LEU A 51 -13.38 -5.32 -5.96
C LEU A 51 -13.32 -4.18 -6.99
N GLN A 52 -12.26 -4.08 -7.79
CA GLN A 52 -12.01 -2.96 -8.70
C GLN A 52 -12.07 -1.61 -7.96
N ALA A 53 -11.60 -1.60 -6.71
CA ALA A 53 -11.74 -0.50 -5.78
C ALA A 53 -10.67 0.58 -6.01
N ASN A 54 -10.56 1.08 -7.24
CA ASN A 54 -9.50 2.02 -7.69
C ASN A 54 -9.42 3.28 -6.84
N LYS A 55 -10.54 3.72 -6.27
CA LYS A 55 -10.59 4.84 -5.31
C LYS A 55 -9.63 4.65 -4.13
N TYR A 56 -9.39 3.41 -3.71
CA TYR A 56 -8.51 3.07 -2.59
C TYR A 56 -7.12 2.64 -3.02
N LEU A 57 -6.85 2.55 -4.34
CA LEU A 57 -5.57 2.11 -4.88
C LEU A 57 -4.41 2.97 -4.39
N PRO A 58 -4.44 4.32 -4.46
CA PRO A 58 -3.33 5.16 -4.01
C PRO A 58 -2.96 4.88 -2.55
N ARG A 59 -3.98 4.75 -1.69
CA ARG A 59 -3.79 4.47 -0.27
C ARG A 59 -3.22 3.07 -0.02
N VAL A 60 -3.82 2.03 -0.60
CA VAL A 60 -3.34 0.65 -0.46
C VAL A 60 -1.91 0.52 -0.96
N TYR A 61 -1.60 1.11 -2.11
CA TYR A 61 -0.25 1.08 -2.69
C TYR A 61 0.74 1.83 -1.82
N SER A 62 0.39 2.99 -1.28
CA SER A 62 1.27 3.72 -0.38
C SER A 62 1.58 2.89 0.87
N SER A 63 0.59 2.30 1.54
CA SER A 63 0.79 1.52 2.76
C SER A 63 1.70 0.32 2.50
N ILE A 64 1.47 -0.39 1.40
CA ILE A 64 2.20 -1.62 1.10
C ILE A 64 3.58 -1.32 0.52
N TYR A 65 3.65 -0.57 -0.58
CA TYR A 65 4.88 -0.40 -1.35
C TYR A 65 5.86 0.61 -0.77
N ALA A 66 5.42 1.49 0.14
CA ALA A 66 6.32 2.36 0.90
C ALA A 66 6.91 1.67 2.13
N GLY A 67 6.09 0.99 2.93
CA GLY A 67 6.48 0.58 4.28
C GLY A 67 6.60 -0.93 4.51
N VAL A 68 5.89 -1.75 3.74
CA VAL A 68 5.73 -3.19 4.01
C VAL A 68 6.56 -4.03 3.04
N PHE A 69 6.49 -3.69 1.76
CA PHE A 69 7.11 -4.43 0.67
C PHE A 69 8.63 -4.58 0.81
N CYS A 70 9.30 -3.59 1.40
CA CYS A 70 10.75 -3.58 1.58
C CYS A 70 11.28 -4.66 2.52
N TRP A 71 10.42 -5.24 3.36
CA TRP A 71 10.79 -6.28 4.33
C TRP A 71 10.97 -7.66 3.70
N TYR A 72 10.41 -7.88 2.51
CA TYR A 72 10.45 -9.18 1.83
C TYR A 72 10.80 -9.09 0.34
N ASN A 73 10.90 -7.89 -0.24
CA ASN A 73 11.31 -7.66 -1.62
C ASN A 73 12.24 -6.45 -1.75
N HIS A 74 12.99 -6.40 -2.85
CA HIS A 74 13.89 -5.29 -3.14
C HIS A 74 13.12 -4.02 -3.54
N LEU A 75 13.49 -2.86 -2.98
CA LEU A 75 12.83 -1.56 -3.19
C LEU A 75 12.64 -1.19 -4.67
N LYS A 76 13.62 -1.47 -5.54
CA LYS A 76 13.48 -1.28 -7.00
C LYS A 76 12.20 -1.88 -7.59
N GLN A 77 11.71 -2.99 -7.06
CA GLN A 77 10.50 -3.65 -7.57
C GLN A 77 9.21 -2.90 -7.18
N SER A 78 9.26 -1.96 -6.22
CA SER A 78 8.11 -1.16 -5.80
C SER A 78 7.88 0.10 -6.65
N GLU A 79 8.88 0.51 -7.45
CA GLU A 79 8.87 1.76 -8.22
C GLU A 79 7.66 1.87 -9.16
N LYS A 80 7.40 0.82 -9.94
CA LYS A 80 6.25 0.78 -10.87
C LYS A 80 4.93 1.00 -10.13
N TRP A 81 4.78 0.38 -8.96
CA TRP A 81 3.53 0.41 -8.22
C TRP A 81 3.33 1.76 -7.54
N LEU A 82 4.37 2.33 -6.94
CA LEU A 82 4.31 3.68 -6.38
C LEU A 82 4.01 4.72 -7.48
N TRP A 83 4.58 4.55 -8.68
CA TRP A 83 4.24 5.43 -9.80
C TRP A 83 2.77 5.31 -10.22
N GLN A 84 2.23 4.10 -10.27
CA GLN A 84 0.82 3.88 -10.55
C GLN A 84 -0.08 4.48 -9.46
N GLY A 85 0.28 4.36 -8.18
CA GLY A 85 -0.44 4.96 -7.06
C GLY A 85 -0.47 6.48 -7.12
N TYR A 86 0.64 7.10 -7.56
CA TYR A 86 0.70 8.54 -7.84
C TYR A 86 -0.25 8.95 -8.96
N GLN A 87 -0.20 8.28 -10.11
CA GLN A 87 -1.04 8.60 -11.27
C GLN A 87 -2.53 8.46 -10.96
N GLU A 88 -2.92 7.37 -10.29
CA GLU A 88 -4.30 7.14 -9.92
C GLU A 88 -4.78 8.16 -8.87
N GLY A 89 -3.93 8.51 -7.90
CA GLY A 89 -4.24 9.54 -6.90
C GLY A 89 -4.54 10.89 -7.55
N LEU A 90 -3.75 11.30 -8.55
CA LEU A 90 -4.03 12.50 -9.33
C LEU A 90 -5.35 12.40 -10.10
N LEU A 91 -5.65 11.26 -10.70
CA LEU A 91 -6.86 11.04 -11.50
C LEU A 91 -8.13 11.18 -10.65
N ILE A 92 -8.13 10.63 -9.45
CA ILE A 92 -9.31 10.62 -8.56
C ILE A 92 -9.38 11.83 -7.61
N GLY A 93 -8.37 12.71 -7.66
CA GLY A 93 -8.27 13.88 -6.78
C GLY A 93 -7.80 13.57 -5.35
N ASP A 94 -7.24 12.39 -5.10
CA ASP A 94 -6.60 12.03 -3.83
C ASP A 94 -5.16 12.56 -3.80
N ILE A 95 -5.04 13.88 -3.60
CA ILE A 95 -3.76 14.60 -3.64
C ILE A 95 -2.82 14.13 -2.52
N GLU A 96 -3.37 13.79 -1.35
CA GLU A 96 -2.59 13.30 -0.21
C GLU A 96 -1.85 12.02 -0.58
N PHE A 97 -2.58 10.99 -1.03
CA PHE A 97 -1.95 9.72 -1.37
C PHE A 97 -1.21 9.77 -2.70
N ALA A 98 -1.55 10.66 -3.63
CA ALA A 98 -0.71 10.94 -4.79
C ALA A 98 0.69 11.42 -4.33
N PHE A 99 0.74 12.43 -3.45
CA PHE A 99 1.99 12.95 -2.91
C PHE A 99 2.78 11.90 -2.14
N VAL A 100 2.12 11.11 -1.29
CA VAL A 100 2.77 10.04 -0.52
C VAL A 100 3.40 8.99 -1.44
N ASN A 101 2.70 8.59 -2.51
CA ASN A 101 3.27 7.65 -3.48
C ASN A 101 4.49 8.22 -4.21
N ALA A 102 4.42 9.50 -4.62
CA ALA A 102 5.52 10.17 -5.31
C ALA A 102 6.78 10.30 -4.42
N ILE A 103 6.61 10.74 -3.17
CA ILE A 103 7.76 10.93 -2.26
C ILE A 103 8.42 9.59 -1.91
N ASN A 104 7.63 8.53 -1.70
CA ASN A 104 8.17 7.21 -1.41
C ASN A 104 8.85 6.59 -2.63
N SER A 105 8.38 6.86 -3.85
CA SER A 105 9.07 6.45 -5.07
C SER A 105 10.47 7.07 -5.15
N LEU A 106 10.58 8.39 -4.89
CA LEU A 106 11.86 9.10 -4.85
C LEU A 106 12.78 8.60 -3.73
N GLN A 107 12.25 8.39 -2.53
CA GLN A 107 13.00 7.84 -1.41
C GLN A 107 13.55 6.45 -1.73
N ASN A 108 12.71 5.57 -2.30
CA ASN A 108 13.14 4.24 -2.71
C ASN A 108 14.25 4.33 -3.76
N ARG A 109 14.08 5.15 -4.80
CA ARG A 109 15.12 5.43 -5.83
C ARG A 109 16.44 5.86 -5.21
N PHE A 110 16.40 6.79 -4.26
CA PHE A 110 17.58 7.24 -3.54
C PHE A 110 18.24 6.09 -2.76
N LEU A 111 17.45 5.29 -2.03
CA LEU A 111 17.95 4.20 -1.18
C LEU A 111 18.61 3.07 -1.96
N TYR A 112 18.15 2.72 -3.16
CA TYR A 112 18.83 1.72 -4.01
C TYR A 112 19.85 2.32 -4.98
N GLY A 113 20.17 3.61 -4.85
CA GLY A 113 21.23 4.27 -5.63
C GLY A 113 20.86 4.58 -7.08
N ALA A 114 19.57 4.70 -7.41
CA ALA A 114 19.16 5.19 -8.71
C ALA A 114 19.38 6.70 -8.85
N GLN A 115 19.64 7.12 -10.08
CA GLN A 115 19.74 8.52 -10.44
C GLN A 115 18.35 9.19 -10.26
N LEU A 116 18.30 10.30 -9.53
CA LEU A 116 17.07 11.08 -9.31
C LEU A 116 16.86 12.04 -10.48
N THR A 117 16.28 11.54 -11.57
CA THR A 117 15.74 12.40 -12.62
C THR A 117 14.32 12.79 -12.26
N LEU A 118 14.09 14.10 -12.17
CA LEU A 118 12.78 14.75 -12.07
C LEU A 118 12.02 14.61 -13.38
#